data_AF-A0A8T4E530-F1
#
_entry.id   AF-A0A8T4E530-F1
#
_cell.length_a   1.000
_cell.length_b   1.000
_cell.length_c   1.000
_cell.angle_alpha   90.00
_cell.angle_beta   90.00
_cell.angle_gamma   90.00
#
_symmetry.space_group_name_H-M   'P 1'
#
loop_
_entity.id
_entity.type
_entity.pdbx_description
1 polymer ?
#
loop_
_entity_poly.entity_id
_entity_poly.type
_entity_poly.pdbx_seq_one_letter_code
_entity_poly.pdbx_strand_id
1 'polypeptide(L)'
;MGEKGGGAGNRDLRIEDVHMGKLEGEFFIEDDESKIERLELIGAGVREGEILKLPLIEAAYFEGKGFLGSGKSEGELLELAASSDSLATEKFAVLKHLRDKGYIVRDGEGKSDFMRIYRKGIRIGEDRSESVVKVLREGEKPELAPDLEKAGRMRKALVYAFVGKEGGILFVKAYRVGFD
;
A
#
# COMPACT_ATOMS: atom_id res chain seq x y z
N MET A 1 -39.20 47.24 10.82
CA MET A 1 -39.39 46.32 11.97
C MET A 1 -39.81 44.99 11.38
N GLY A 2 -39.11 43.87 11.47
CA GLY A 2 -37.98 43.44 12.29
C GLY A 2 -38.08 41.90 12.34
N GLU A 3 -36.97 41.21 12.07
CA GLU A 3 -36.59 39.85 12.52
C GLU A 3 -37.51 38.66 12.13
N LYS A 4 -37.07 37.68 11.31
CA LYS A 4 -36.07 36.59 11.51
C LYS A 4 -36.40 35.61 12.66
N GLY A 5 -36.48 34.34 12.29
CA GLY A 5 -36.41 33.15 13.14
C GLY A 5 -37.11 31.99 12.41
N GLY A 6 -36.45 31.02 11.77
CA GLY A 6 -35.25 30.30 12.19
C GLY A 6 -35.70 28.98 12.80
N GLY A 7 -35.68 27.90 12.03
CA GLY A 7 -36.21 26.61 12.48
C GLY A 7 -35.75 25.42 11.63
N ALA A 8 -34.54 24.95 11.94
CA ALA A 8 -34.03 23.60 11.74
C ALA A 8 -34.18 22.97 10.33
N GLY A 9 -33.32 23.38 9.41
CA GLY A 9 -32.89 22.49 8.33
C GLY A 9 -32.16 21.29 8.93
N ASN A 10 -32.75 20.12 8.74
CA ASN A 10 -32.11 18.83 8.91
C ASN A 10 -30.84 18.84 8.05
N ARG A 11 -29.67 19.06 8.67
CA ARG A 11 -28.40 19.00 7.95
C ARG A 11 -28.04 17.53 7.81
N ASP A 12 -28.54 16.94 6.73
CA ASP A 12 -27.83 15.85 6.08
C ASP A 12 -26.37 16.30 5.93
N LEU A 13 -25.48 15.63 6.66
CA LEU A 13 -24.04 15.77 6.52
C LEU A 13 -23.68 15.27 5.12
N ARG A 14 -23.78 16.18 4.13
CA ARG A 14 -23.21 15.95 2.80
C ARG A 14 -21.71 15.94 2.96
N ILE A 15 -21.13 14.79 2.63
CA ILE A 15 -19.70 14.57 2.47
C ILE A 15 -19.29 15.31 1.19
N GLU A 16 -19.02 16.61 1.31
CA GLU A 16 -18.48 17.51 0.28
C GLU A 16 -17.38 18.26 1.06
N ASP A 17 -16.11 17.85 1.03
CA ASP A 17 -15.15 18.07 -0.06
C ASP A 17 -13.99 17.05 -0.01
N VAL A 18 -14.24 15.77 -0.32
CA VAL A 18 -13.12 14.82 -0.51
C VAL A 18 -12.81 14.72 -1.98
N HIS A 19 -11.73 15.34 -2.42
CA HIS A 19 -11.22 15.17 -3.77
C HIS A 19 -10.45 13.84 -3.83
N MET A 20 -11.00 12.88 -4.57
CA MET A 20 -10.41 11.56 -4.78
C MET A 20 -10.11 11.36 -6.26
N GLY A 21 -8.92 10.85 -6.58
CA GLY A 21 -8.52 10.67 -7.97
C GLY A 21 -7.36 9.71 -8.18
N LYS A 22 -6.94 9.60 -9.45
CA LYS A 22 -5.79 8.81 -9.88
C LYS A 22 -4.71 9.71 -10.45
N LEU A 23 -3.47 9.52 -10.05
CA LEU A 23 -2.28 10.12 -10.67
C LEU A 23 -1.26 9.01 -10.95
N GLU A 24 -0.85 8.81 -12.20
CA GLU A 24 0.27 7.93 -12.58
C GLU A 24 0.32 6.52 -11.92
N GLY A 25 -0.82 5.88 -11.64
CA GLY A 25 -0.85 4.55 -11.01
C GLY A 25 -0.98 4.57 -9.48
N GLU A 26 -1.27 5.74 -8.92
CA GLU A 26 -1.57 5.99 -7.51
C GLU A 26 -2.99 6.52 -7.36
N PHE A 27 -3.62 6.20 -6.24
CA PHE A 27 -4.85 6.82 -5.75
C PHE A 27 -4.46 7.94 -4.78
N PHE A 28 -5.13 9.08 -4.83
CA PHE A 28 -4.86 10.18 -3.90
C PHE A 28 -6.12 10.65 -3.18
N ILE A 29 -5.89 11.22 -2.00
CA ILE A 29 -6.88 11.89 -1.17
C ILE A 29 -6.30 13.25 -0.82
N GLU A 30 -7.06 14.30 -1.04
CA GLU A 30 -6.74 15.67 -0.64
C GLU A 30 -7.97 16.30 0.04
N ASP A 31 -7.73 17.38 0.79
CA ASP A 31 -8.75 18.19 1.47
C ASP A 31 -9.64 17.45 2.52
N ASP A 32 -9.23 16.26 2.97
CA ASP A 32 -9.89 15.51 4.06
C ASP A 32 -8.87 15.11 5.15
N GLU A 33 -8.46 16.09 5.94
CA GLU A 33 -7.42 15.93 6.98
C GLU A 33 -7.74 14.82 7.96
N SER A 34 -9.00 14.73 8.43
CA SER A 34 -9.41 13.70 9.40
C SER A 34 -9.31 12.29 8.82
N LYS A 35 -9.65 12.11 7.54
CA LYS A 35 -9.50 10.83 6.86
C LYS A 35 -8.05 10.50 6.55
N ILE A 36 -7.28 11.49 6.12
CA ILE A 36 -5.84 11.38 5.90
C ILE A 36 -5.17 10.92 7.19
N GLU A 37 -5.37 11.61 8.32
CA GLU A 37 -4.81 11.23 9.61
C GLU A 37 -5.21 9.80 10.02
N ARG A 38 -6.48 9.42 9.83
CA ARG A 38 -6.96 8.07 10.17
C ARG A 38 -6.30 6.98 9.31
N LEU A 39 -6.17 7.23 8.02
CA LEU A 39 -5.53 6.33 7.07
C LEU A 39 -4.02 6.25 7.34
N GLU A 40 -3.39 7.39 7.60
CA GLU A 40 -2.01 7.45 8.06
C GLU A 40 -1.85 6.58 9.29
N LEU A 41 -2.64 6.75 10.38
CA LEU A 41 -2.53 5.96 11.62
C LEU A 41 -2.54 4.44 11.42
N ILE A 42 -3.23 3.92 10.41
CA ILE A 42 -3.27 2.48 10.08
C ILE A 42 -2.20 2.05 9.06
N GLY A 43 -1.27 2.96 8.78
CA GLY A 43 -0.16 2.79 7.88
C GLY A 43 -0.61 2.77 6.43
N ALA A 44 -1.51 3.64 6.00
CA ALA A 44 -1.88 3.80 4.59
C ALA A 44 -1.01 4.86 3.91
N GLY A 45 -0.61 4.61 2.67
CA GLY A 45 -0.02 5.62 1.79
C GLY A 45 1.22 6.34 2.30
N VAL A 46 1.56 7.42 1.59
CA VAL A 46 2.61 8.38 1.94
C VAL A 46 2.04 9.78 1.78
N ARG A 47 2.16 10.60 2.81
CA ARG A 47 1.70 11.99 2.79
C ARG A 47 2.75 12.89 2.15
N GLU A 48 2.32 13.70 1.19
CA GLU A 48 3.10 14.72 0.50
C GLU A 48 2.35 16.06 0.58
N GLY A 49 2.68 16.87 1.60
CA GLY A 49 1.93 18.09 1.90
C GLY A 49 0.51 17.77 2.38
N GLU A 50 -0.48 18.31 1.67
CA GLU A 50 -1.92 18.12 1.96
C GLU A 50 -2.51 16.87 1.29
N ILE A 51 -1.70 16.11 0.54
CA ILE A 51 -2.17 14.98 -0.25
C ILE A 51 -1.64 13.68 0.37
N LEU A 52 -2.53 12.71 0.58
CA LEU A 52 -2.16 11.33 0.86
C LEU A 52 -2.18 10.52 -0.43
N LYS A 53 -1.02 9.99 -0.83
CA LYS A 53 -0.89 9.12 -2.01
C LYS A 53 -0.82 7.66 -1.60
N LEU A 54 -1.56 6.80 -2.29
CA LEU A 54 -1.59 5.36 -2.10
C LEU A 54 -1.30 4.66 -3.43
N PRO A 55 -0.37 3.68 -3.48
CA PRO A 55 -0.32 2.76 -4.61
C PRO A 55 -1.68 2.10 -4.84
N LEU A 56 -2.08 1.86 -6.10
CA LEU A 56 -3.42 1.31 -6.40
C LEU A 56 -3.70 -0.03 -5.71
N ILE A 57 -2.70 -0.90 -5.53
CA ILE A 57 -2.87 -2.16 -4.79
C ILE A 57 -3.11 -1.93 -3.29
N GLU A 58 -2.57 -0.84 -2.73
CA GLU A 58 -2.81 -0.47 -1.33
C GLU A 58 -4.20 0.18 -1.19
N ALA A 59 -4.60 1.02 -2.15
CA ALA A 59 -5.95 1.57 -2.23
C ALA A 59 -6.99 0.45 -2.29
N ALA A 60 -6.78 -0.56 -3.16
CA ALA A 60 -7.65 -1.73 -3.25
C ALA A 60 -7.79 -2.45 -1.89
N TYR A 61 -6.69 -2.63 -1.16
CA TYR A 61 -6.72 -3.26 0.16
C TYR A 61 -7.58 -2.47 1.15
N PHE A 62 -7.40 -1.15 1.24
CA PHE A 62 -8.18 -0.33 2.17
C PHE A 62 -9.64 -0.15 1.75
N GLU A 63 -9.92 -0.22 0.45
CA GLU A 63 -11.29 -0.28 -0.07
C GLU A 63 -11.97 -1.58 0.37
N GLY A 64 -11.32 -2.74 0.19
CA GLY A 64 -11.84 -4.03 0.64
C GLY A 64 -12.03 -4.14 2.15
N LYS A 65 -11.29 -3.33 2.94
CA LYS A 65 -11.50 -3.19 4.39
C LYS A 65 -12.57 -2.17 4.78
N GLY A 66 -13.11 -1.42 3.84
CA GLY A 66 -14.10 -0.36 4.07
C GLY A 66 -13.52 0.90 4.73
N PHE A 67 -12.21 1.13 4.64
CA PHE A 67 -11.55 2.30 5.21
C PHE A 67 -11.34 3.44 4.21
N LEU A 68 -11.30 3.13 2.91
CA LEU A 68 -11.00 4.13 1.88
C LEU A 68 -12.26 4.87 1.41
N GLY A 69 -13.28 4.15 0.93
CA GLY A 69 -14.50 4.76 0.39
C GLY A 69 -14.22 5.58 -0.86
N SER A 70 -13.50 4.97 -1.82
CA SER A 70 -13.04 5.58 -3.07
C SER A 70 -14.12 5.77 -4.14
N GLY A 71 -15.31 5.20 -3.93
CA GLY A 71 -16.35 5.11 -4.96
C GLY A 71 -16.06 4.08 -6.05
N LYS A 72 -14.98 3.31 -5.93
CA LYS A 72 -14.64 2.14 -6.75
C LYS A 72 -14.62 0.89 -5.88
N SER A 73 -14.89 -0.26 -6.48
CA SER A 73 -14.69 -1.54 -5.82
C SER A 73 -13.21 -1.92 -5.72
N GLU A 74 -12.86 -2.82 -4.80
CA GLU A 74 -11.52 -3.43 -4.70
C GLU A 74 -11.09 -3.98 -6.08
N GLY A 75 -11.99 -4.68 -6.78
CA GLY A 75 -11.74 -5.25 -8.10
C GLY A 75 -11.37 -4.20 -9.15
N GLU A 76 -12.12 -3.09 -9.23
CA GLU A 76 -11.80 -2.00 -10.18
C GLU A 76 -10.44 -1.36 -9.89
N LEU A 77 -10.07 -1.18 -8.61
CA LEU A 77 -8.76 -0.65 -8.25
C LEU A 77 -7.62 -1.62 -8.63
N LEU A 78 -7.85 -2.93 -8.50
CA LEU A 78 -6.90 -3.95 -8.94
C LEU A 78 -6.76 -4.02 -10.46
N GLU A 79 -7.85 -3.89 -11.21
CA GLU A 79 -7.81 -3.82 -12.67
C GLU A 79 -7.01 -2.59 -13.14
N LEU A 80 -7.21 -1.46 -12.48
CA LEU A 80 -6.42 -0.25 -12.74
C LEU A 80 -4.94 -0.47 -12.42
N ALA A 81 -4.60 -1.18 -11.35
CA ALA A 81 -3.21 -1.52 -11.02
C ALA A 81 -2.59 -2.45 -12.08
N ALA A 82 -3.34 -3.49 -12.49
CA ALA A 82 -2.91 -4.48 -13.47
C ALA A 82 -2.67 -3.89 -14.86
N SER A 83 -3.35 -2.78 -15.21
CA SER A 83 -3.11 -2.06 -16.46
C SER A 83 -1.70 -1.44 -16.56
N SER A 84 -1.05 -1.21 -15.43
CA SER A 84 0.28 -0.58 -15.34
C SER A 84 1.38 -1.51 -14.83
N ASP A 85 1.02 -2.52 -14.02
CA ASP A 85 1.96 -3.49 -13.46
C ASP A 85 1.40 -4.89 -13.67
N SER A 86 2.10 -5.67 -14.51
CA SER A 86 1.70 -7.06 -14.79
C SER A 86 1.69 -7.93 -13.54
N LEU A 87 2.43 -7.58 -12.47
CA LEU A 87 2.48 -8.30 -11.19
C LEU A 87 1.51 -7.74 -10.15
N ALA A 88 0.62 -6.81 -10.51
CA ALA A 88 -0.27 -6.15 -9.54
C ALA A 88 -1.10 -7.13 -8.71
N THR A 89 -1.63 -8.20 -9.33
CA THR A 89 -2.43 -9.22 -8.63
C THR A 89 -1.59 -10.00 -7.63
N GLU A 90 -0.39 -10.43 -8.00
CA GLU A 90 0.53 -11.14 -7.13
C GLU A 90 1.03 -10.24 -5.98
N LYS A 91 1.38 -8.99 -6.28
CA LYS A 91 1.77 -7.99 -5.27
C LYS A 91 0.62 -7.69 -4.31
N PHE A 92 -0.61 -7.59 -4.80
CA PHE A 92 -1.78 -7.43 -3.96
C PHE A 92 -1.97 -8.62 -3.01
N ALA A 93 -1.82 -9.85 -3.50
CA ALA A 93 -1.92 -11.05 -2.67
C ALA A 93 -0.89 -11.02 -1.51
N VAL A 94 0.36 -10.65 -1.82
CA VAL A 94 1.44 -10.51 -0.82
C VAL A 94 1.15 -9.37 0.16
N LEU A 95 0.74 -8.20 -0.35
CA LEU A 95 0.35 -7.04 0.46
C LEU A 95 -0.76 -7.43 1.44
N LYS A 96 -1.86 -7.98 0.93
CA LYS A 96 -3.03 -8.38 1.72
C LYS A 96 -2.63 -9.40 2.79
N HIS A 97 -1.85 -10.43 2.42
CA HIS A 97 -1.39 -11.46 3.36
C HIS A 97 -0.59 -10.88 4.53
N LEU A 98 0.34 -9.97 4.25
CA LEU A 98 1.20 -9.37 5.27
C LEU A 98 0.44 -8.33 6.10
N ARG A 99 -0.40 -7.50 5.48
CA ARG A 99 -1.24 -6.53 6.22
C ARG A 99 -2.27 -7.19 7.12
N ASP A 100 -2.89 -8.28 6.67
CA ASP A 100 -3.80 -9.09 7.49
C ASP A 100 -3.09 -9.67 8.73
N LYS A 101 -1.76 -9.83 8.71
CA LYS A 101 -0.93 -10.24 9.85
C LYS A 101 -0.42 -9.08 10.73
N GLY A 102 -0.72 -7.84 10.34
CA GLY A 102 -0.35 -6.61 11.06
C GLY A 102 1.00 -6.02 10.66
N TYR A 103 1.57 -6.41 9.52
CA TYR A 103 2.72 -5.71 8.94
C TYR A 103 2.26 -4.47 8.18
N ILE A 104 3.09 -3.42 8.15
CA ILE A 104 2.93 -2.33 7.18
C ILE A 104 3.77 -2.68 5.96
N VAL A 105 3.14 -2.59 4.79
CA VAL A 105 3.72 -2.92 3.50
C VAL A 105 3.63 -1.70 2.60
N ARG A 106 4.78 -1.25 2.08
CA ARG A 106 4.87 -0.17 1.10
C ARG A 106 5.37 -0.71 -0.22
N ASP A 107 4.58 -0.56 -1.27
CA ASP A 107 5.02 -0.84 -2.64
C ASP A 107 5.49 0.45 -3.31
N GLY A 108 6.50 0.36 -4.17
CA GLY A 108 6.81 1.45 -5.11
C GLY A 108 7.61 2.66 -4.60
N GLU A 109 8.11 2.69 -3.36
CA GLU A 109 8.94 3.83 -2.92
C GLU A 109 10.26 3.88 -3.73
N GLY A 110 10.37 4.85 -4.64
CA GLY A 110 11.57 5.14 -5.43
C GLY A 110 11.81 4.25 -6.65
N LYS A 111 10.77 3.81 -7.38
CA LYS A 111 10.87 2.94 -8.59
C LYS A 111 11.57 1.61 -8.33
N SER A 112 11.48 1.09 -7.11
CA SER A 112 12.07 -0.20 -6.76
C SER A 112 11.13 -1.35 -7.11
N ASP A 113 11.69 -2.45 -7.64
CA ASP A 113 10.96 -3.71 -7.83
C ASP A 113 10.62 -4.42 -6.51
N PHE A 114 11.01 -3.82 -5.37
CA PHE A 114 10.80 -4.37 -4.04
C PHE A 114 9.70 -3.64 -3.28
N MET A 115 8.89 -4.44 -2.58
CA MET A 115 8.02 -3.98 -1.51
C MET A 115 8.82 -3.87 -0.21
N ARG A 116 8.61 -2.81 0.57
CA ARG A 116 9.25 -2.61 1.88
C ARG A 116 8.32 -3.08 2.99
N ILE A 117 8.85 -3.91 3.87
CA ILE A 117 8.10 -4.45 5.01
C ILE A 117 8.62 -3.82 6.30
N TYR A 118 7.70 -3.26 7.07
CA TYR A 118 7.94 -2.61 8.35
C TYR A 118 7.42 -3.50 9.48
N ARG A 119 8.07 -3.45 10.64
CA ARG A 119 7.81 -4.39 11.73
C ARG A 119 6.42 -4.16 12.33
N LYS A 120 5.83 -5.24 12.83
CA LYS A 120 4.55 -5.19 13.55
C LYS A 120 4.69 -4.34 14.81
N GLY A 121 3.79 -3.38 14.99
CA GLY A 121 3.67 -2.61 16.23
C GLY A 121 4.61 -1.41 16.39
N ILE A 122 5.29 -0.97 15.32
CA ILE A 122 6.09 0.26 15.34
C ILE A 122 5.23 1.44 14.90
N ARG A 123 5.42 2.60 15.57
CA ARG A 123 4.75 3.86 15.21
C ARG A 123 5.24 4.36 13.85
N ILE A 124 4.33 4.98 13.12
CA ILE A 124 4.61 5.61 11.83
C ILE A 124 5.56 6.77 12.08
N GLY A 125 6.71 6.75 11.39
CA GLY A 125 7.81 7.70 11.59
C GLY A 125 8.98 7.19 12.45
N GLU A 126 8.84 6.08 13.17
CA GLU A 126 9.93 5.49 13.98
C GLU A 126 10.65 4.31 13.29
N ASP A 127 10.13 3.81 12.16
CA ASP A 127 10.55 2.52 11.63
C ASP A 127 11.49 2.58 10.42
N ARG A 128 12.59 1.83 10.49
CA ARG A 128 13.37 1.46 9.31
C ARG A 128 12.80 0.14 8.83
N SER A 129 12.35 0.07 7.57
CA SER A 129 11.95 -1.22 6.97
C SER A 129 12.99 -2.31 7.27
N GLU A 130 12.57 -3.51 7.61
CA GLU A 130 13.52 -4.56 8.01
C GLU A 130 13.97 -5.40 6.83
N SER A 131 13.02 -5.62 5.93
CA SER A 131 13.18 -6.44 4.76
C SER A 131 12.57 -5.79 3.55
N VAL A 132 13.13 -6.13 2.40
CA VAL A 132 12.56 -5.92 1.09
C VAL A 132 12.04 -7.25 0.57
N VAL A 133 10.86 -7.24 -0.02
CA VAL A 133 10.21 -8.39 -0.63
C VAL A 133 10.15 -8.18 -2.13
N LYS A 134 10.71 -9.10 -2.92
CA LYS A 134 10.47 -9.18 -4.37
C LYS A 134 9.38 -10.20 -4.63
N VAL A 135 8.36 -9.79 -5.35
CA VAL A 135 7.25 -10.67 -5.72
C VAL A 135 7.57 -11.33 -7.06
N LEU A 136 7.38 -12.65 -7.11
CA LEU A 136 7.58 -13.48 -8.29
C LEU A 136 6.40 -14.44 -8.44
N ARG A 137 6.07 -14.82 -9.66
CA ARG A 137 5.15 -15.93 -9.92
C ARG A 137 5.84 -17.26 -9.63
N GLU A 138 5.04 -18.25 -9.26
CA GLU A 138 5.52 -19.62 -9.19
C GLU A 138 6.16 -20.06 -10.52
N GLY A 139 7.38 -20.59 -10.44
CA GLY A 139 8.19 -20.99 -11.60
C GLY A 139 9.08 -19.89 -12.18
N GLU A 140 8.90 -18.62 -11.81
CA GLU A 140 9.85 -17.56 -12.18
C GLU A 140 11.18 -17.74 -11.42
N LYS A 141 12.29 -17.47 -12.11
CA LYS A 141 13.63 -17.61 -11.53
C LYS A 141 14.07 -16.28 -10.93
N PRO A 142 14.49 -16.25 -9.65
CA PRO A 142 15.03 -15.03 -9.05
C PRO A 142 16.40 -14.67 -9.64
N GLU A 143 16.66 -13.38 -9.79
CA GLU A 143 17.98 -12.85 -10.13
C GLU A 143 18.79 -12.64 -8.84
N LEU A 144 19.21 -13.75 -8.23
CA LEU A 144 19.71 -13.78 -6.85
C LEU A 144 20.84 -12.79 -6.57
N ALA A 145 21.88 -12.76 -7.41
CA ALA A 145 23.04 -11.89 -7.21
C ALA A 145 22.70 -10.38 -7.27
N PRO A 146 22.08 -9.85 -8.35
CA PRO A 146 21.73 -8.43 -8.41
C PRO A 146 20.68 -8.03 -7.37
N ASP A 147 19.71 -8.91 -7.07
CA ASP A 147 18.71 -8.62 -6.04
C ASP A 147 19.35 -8.52 -4.64
N LEU A 148 20.27 -9.44 -4.30
CA LEU A 148 21.04 -9.37 -3.06
C LEU A 148 21.91 -8.11 -2.98
N GLU A 149 22.52 -7.69 -4.08
CA GLU A 149 23.28 -6.44 -4.12
C GLU A 149 22.39 -5.22 -3.91
N LYS A 150 21.23 -5.14 -4.58
CA LYS A 150 20.26 -4.04 -4.41
C LYS A 150 19.77 -4.00 -2.94
N ALA A 151 19.34 -5.13 -2.38
CA ALA A 151 18.90 -5.22 -0.99
C ALA A 151 20.03 -4.86 0.01
N GLY A 152 21.26 -5.31 -0.28
CA GLY A 152 22.45 -4.99 0.50
C GLY A 152 22.77 -3.50 0.52
N ARG A 153 22.69 -2.81 -0.63
CA ARG A 153 22.84 -1.34 -0.72
C ARG A 153 21.81 -0.60 0.12
N MET A 154 20.59 -1.13 0.20
CA MET A 154 19.51 -0.59 1.04
C MET A 154 19.68 -0.93 2.54
N ARG A 155 20.65 -1.81 2.88
CA ARG A 155 20.83 -2.40 4.22
C ARG A 155 19.57 -3.11 4.72
N LYS A 156 18.93 -3.89 3.84
CA LYS A 156 17.70 -4.65 4.12
C LYS A 156 17.92 -6.14 3.86
N ALA A 157 17.20 -6.98 4.58
CA ALA A 157 17.14 -8.40 4.24
C ALA A 157 16.33 -8.61 2.96
N LEU A 158 16.80 -9.47 2.06
CA LEU A 158 16.07 -9.87 0.86
C LEU A 158 15.16 -11.06 1.16
N VAL A 159 13.89 -10.92 0.78
CA VAL A 159 12.89 -11.99 0.80
C VAL A 159 12.27 -12.08 -0.59
N TYR A 160 12.10 -13.28 -1.10
CA TYR A 160 11.26 -13.56 -2.26
C TYR A 160 9.89 -14.02 -1.80
N ALA A 161 8.83 -13.54 -2.44
CA ALA A 161 7.47 -14.04 -2.28
C ALA A 161 7.02 -14.65 -3.61
N PHE A 162 7.00 -15.98 -3.67
CA PHE A 162 6.51 -16.72 -4.83
C PHE A 162 5.00 -16.94 -4.69
N VAL A 163 4.24 -16.43 -5.66
CA VAL A 163 2.78 -16.52 -5.68
C VAL A 163 2.35 -17.58 -6.69
N GLY A 164 1.68 -18.61 -6.19
CA GLY A 164 1.10 -19.69 -6.99
C GLY A 164 -0.27 -19.32 -7.57
N LYS A 165 -0.73 -20.09 -8.56
CA LYS A 165 -2.01 -19.84 -9.25
C LYS A 165 -3.24 -19.93 -8.35
N GLU A 166 -3.16 -20.71 -7.28
CA GLU A 166 -4.24 -20.87 -6.29
C GLU A 166 -4.14 -19.86 -5.13
N GLY A 167 -3.27 -18.85 -5.25
CA GLY A 167 -3.10 -17.80 -4.22
C GLY A 167 -2.23 -18.21 -3.03
N GLY A 168 -1.63 -19.40 -3.06
CA GLY A 168 -0.58 -19.79 -2.11
C GLY A 168 0.67 -18.91 -2.24
N ILE A 169 1.27 -18.53 -1.12
CA ILE A 169 2.46 -17.67 -1.09
C ILE A 169 3.59 -18.38 -0.34
N LEU A 170 4.72 -18.61 -1.01
CA LEU A 170 5.95 -19.12 -0.42
C LEU A 170 6.95 -17.97 -0.22
N PHE A 171 7.31 -17.72 1.04
CA PHE A 171 8.34 -16.74 1.39
C PHE A 171 9.71 -17.41 1.55
N VAL A 172 10.72 -16.95 0.81
CA VAL A 172 12.10 -17.45 0.88
C VAL A 172 13.04 -16.31 1.22
N LYS A 173 13.73 -16.39 2.36
CA LYS A 173 14.77 -15.44 2.73
C LYS A 173 16.08 -15.82 2.04
N ALA A 174 16.69 -14.87 1.34
CA ALA A 174 17.98 -15.05 0.68
C ALA A 174 19.05 -14.19 1.36
N TYR A 175 20.25 -14.76 1.53
CA TYR A 175 21.39 -14.07 2.12
C TYR A 175 22.70 -14.66 1.59
N ARG A 176 23.75 -13.84 1.54
CA ARG A 176 25.12 -14.29 1.23
C ARG A 176 25.76 -14.84 2.50
N VAL A 177 26.37 -16.02 2.39
CA VAL A 177 27.14 -16.66 3.46
C VAL A 177 28.62 -16.64 3.07
N GLY A 178 29.47 -16.20 4.00
CA GLY A 178 30.91 -16.44 3.95
C GLY A 178 31.22 -17.71 4.76
N PHE A 179 32.15 -18.50 4.26
CA PHE A 179 32.76 -19.61 5.00
C PHE A 179 34.24 -19.29 5.12
N ASP A 180 34.53 -18.30 5.95
CA ASP A 180 35.88 -18.00 6.43
C ASP A 180 36.45 -19.14 7.29
#